data_AF-A0A4W3K033-F1
#
_entry.id   AF-A0A4W3K033-F1
#
_cell.length_a   1.000
_cell.length_b   1.000
_cell.length_c   1.000
_cell.angle_alpha   90.00
_cell.angle_beta   90.00
_cell.angle_gamma   90.00
#
_symmetry.space_group_name_H-M   'P 1'
#
loop_
_entity.id
_entity.type
_entity.pdbx_description
1 polymer ?
#
loop_
_entity_poly.entity_id
_entity_poly.type
_entity_poly.pdbx_seq_one_letter_code
_entity_poly.pdbx_strand_id
1 'polypeptide(L)'
;MHLCSQYLFYFTFTECRGERQRIIEVEKARRTPIPAFLKFAAHRSVDESIFPNSDILDALHGIRSSPRPALSECRNRSPSWAISSEDSQKTSPQKKRKDTGLKVHFRKSTSLGDLRQSPATARKLDKLVNEIRRETNVIIPERDRKIAALMLVKHQEEQKRLEQRIQAQQFWDSLKRKEKLEQMRKEAERQRELIESIGRWKREHENRRCKIHQKIKQMAELKAKDVILKENKWRRLAEEQDLKRKEKVEEAKYQAEIRKCHQNQLLQQTEDVKRTIKQLEVQISQDKLSNAAQKRLFKEMREQNRIKLENEQEKLKHTILKREVDNLAKTEELMARMSLERKLLKFKENQEQLVEERSRELKEKAAREEQQILQARIRAEKLEQEEKERKEALAKLSEYKVQQAKKALLIHIRQKALRTQKIRSEKEKAHHLIKKRVEEEKEWQRREMEETIKRKDKRSEEILKVKEETIEESRRVARAAFQMRERVRKQINRRSFDQMAMEPQMWAGLANKIAH
;
A
#
# COMPACT_ATOMS: atom_id res chain seq x y z
N MET A 1 -49.49 -62.72 53.74
CA MET A 1 -48.96 -62.12 52.48
C MET A 1 -49.16 -60.59 52.45
N HIS A 2 -48.94 -59.89 53.58
CA HIS A 2 -49.13 -58.42 53.67
C HIS A 2 -47.83 -57.61 53.58
N LEU A 3 -46.69 -58.27 53.37
CA LEU A 3 -45.38 -57.61 53.30
C LEU A 3 -44.87 -57.37 51.87
N CYS A 4 -45.58 -57.82 50.82
CA CYS A 4 -45.14 -57.64 49.43
C CYS A 4 -45.71 -56.38 48.75
N SER A 5 -46.74 -55.73 49.32
CA SER A 5 -47.39 -54.57 48.68
C SER A 5 -46.81 -53.21 49.10
N GLN A 6 -46.10 -53.14 50.24
CA GLN A 6 -45.50 -51.88 50.70
C GLN A 6 -44.16 -51.55 50.03
N TYR A 7 -43.42 -52.55 49.54
CA TYR A 7 -42.13 -52.31 48.87
C TYR A 7 -42.25 -51.85 47.42
N LEU A 8 -43.29 -52.25 46.69
CA LEU A 8 -43.54 -51.83 45.30
C LEU A 8 -44.09 -50.40 45.18
N PHE A 9 -44.77 -49.90 46.22
CA PHE A 9 -45.28 -48.53 46.23
C PHE A 9 -44.19 -47.51 46.60
N TYR A 10 -43.21 -47.88 47.44
CA TYR A 10 -42.11 -46.99 47.77
C TYR A 10 -41.08 -46.87 46.64
N PHE A 11 -40.79 -47.95 45.91
CA PHE A 11 -39.78 -47.95 44.85
C PHE A 11 -40.20 -47.09 43.64
N THR A 12 -41.47 -47.17 43.25
CA THR A 12 -42.04 -46.38 42.13
C THR A 12 -42.19 -44.89 42.47
N PHE A 13 -42.42 -44.55 43.74
CA PHE A 13 -42.52 -43.15 44.18
C PHE A 13 -41.15 -42.46 44.24
N THR A 14 -40.09 -43.15 44.66
CA THR A 14 -38.73 -42.60 44.69
C THR A 14 -38.17 -42.38 43.28
N GLU A 15 -38.40 -43.31 42.35
CA GLU A 15 -37.99 -43.13 40.95
C GLU A 15 -38.79 -42.05 40.24
N CYS A 16 -40.12 -41.98 40.44
CA CYS A 16 -40.93 -40.88 39.92
C CYS A 16 -40.51 -39.51 40.48
N ARG A 17 -40.11 -39.43 41.75
CA ARG A 17 -39.63 -38.19 42.35
C ARG A 17 -38.26 -37.79 41.80
N GLY A 18 -37.36 -38.75 41.60
CA GLY A 18 -36.06 -38.53 40.99
C GLY A 18 -36.16 -38.08 39.52
N GLU A 19 -37.01 -38.73 38.73
CA GLU A 19 -37.21 -38.40 37.32
C GLU A 19 -37.92 -37.06 37.15
N ARG A 20 -38.89 -36.74 38.03
CA ARG A 20 -39.52 -35.42 38.07
C ARG A 20 -38.53 -34.30 38.40
N GLN A 21 -37.58 -34.54 39.31
CA GLN A 21 -36.54 -33.58 39.64
C GLN A 21 -35.57 -33.36 38.46
N ARG A 22 -35.18 -34.45 37.78
CA ARG A 22 -34.35 -34.40 36.57
C ARG A 22 -35.02 -33.63 35.43
N ILE A 23 -36.32 -33.87 35.19
CA ILE A 23 -37.10 -33.13 34.18
C ILE A 23 -37.16 -31.64 34.55
N ILE A 24 -37.34 -31.29 35.83
CA ILE A 24 -37.37 -29.89 36.30
C ILE A 24 -36.00 -29.20 36.10
N GLU A 25 -34.89 -29.89 36.35
CA GLU A 25 -33.54 -29.34 36.14
C GLU A 25 -33.19 -29.17 34.67
N VAL A 26 -33.57 -30.13 33.81
CA VAL A 26 -33.41 -30.03 32.36
C VAL A 26 -34.27 -28.91 31.77
N GLU A 27 -35.49 -28.69 32.27
CA GLU A 27 -36.34 -27.57 31.87
C GLU A 27 -35.79 -26.22 32.35
N LYS A 28 -35.25 -26.16 33.58
CA LYS A 28 -34.57 -24.94 34.08
C LYS A 28 -33.33 -24.57 33.27
N ALA A 29 -32.58 -25.55 32.78
CA ALA A 29 -31.41 -25.33 31.93
C ALA A 29 -31.76 -24.88 30.50
N ARG A 30 -32.97 -25.21 30.00
CA ARG A 30 -33.46 -24.80 28.68
C ARG A 30 -34.12 -23.40 28.66
N ARG A 31 -34.45 -22.84 29.82
CA ARG A 31 -35.00 -21.49 29.94
C ARG A 31 -33.88 -20.46 30.05
N THR A 32 -33.61 -19.76 28.96
CA THR A 32 -33.01 -18.42 29.02
C THR A 32 -33.89 -17.51 29.89
N PRO A 33 -33.30 -16.67 30.78
CA PRO A 33 -34.09 -15.78 31.62
C PRO A 33 -34.68 -14.67 30.76
N ILE A 34 -35.96 -14.83 30.39
CA ILE A 34 -36.77 -13.75 29.83
C ILE A 34 -37.10 -12.80 30.99
N PRO A 35 -36.82 -11.49 30.85
CA PRO A 35 -37.08 -10.51 31.90
C PRO A 35 -38.55 -10.52 32.30
N ALA A 36 -38.80 -10.72 33.59
CA ALA A 36 -40.12 -10.61 34.17
C ALA A 36 -40.57 -9.15 34.14
N PHE A 37 -41.42 -8.77 33.19
CA PHE A 37 -42.52 -7.83 33.42
C PHE A 37 -43.63 -8.08 32.40
N LEU A 38 -44.87 -8.02 32.91
CA LEU A 38 -46.17 -8.05 32.22
C LEU A 38 -46.94 -9.38 32.35
N LYS A 39 -47.74 -9.45 33.42
CA LYS A 39 -48.93 -10.31 33.51
C LYS A 39 -50.10 -9.63 32.78
N PHE A 40 -50.61 -10.35 31.78
CA PHE A 40 -52.00 -10.55 31.34
C PHE A 40 -53.06 -9.46 31.55
N ALA A 41 -53.72 -9.12 30.43
CA ALA A 41 -55.18 -9.22 30.33
C ALA A 41 -55.58 -9.58 28.89
N ALA A 42 -56.37 -10.65 28.74
CA ALA A 42 -57.07 -11.01 27.52
C ALA A 42 -58.57 -10.78 27.75
N HIS A 43 -59.25 -10.08 26.84
CA HIS A 43 -60.43 -10.55 26.09
C HIS A 43 -61.14 -9.40 25.31
N ARG A 44 -61.37 -9.68 24.01
CA ARG A 44 -62.51 -9.35 23.12
C ARG A 44 -63.31 -8.04 23.28
N SER A 45 -63.37 -7.25 22.19
CA SER A 45 -64.53 -7.08 21.26
C SER A 45 -64.21 -5.93 20.28
N VAL A 46 -64.12 -6.17 18.96
CA VAL A 46 -65.12 -5.75 17.95
C VAL A 46 -66.01 -4.59 18.40
N ASP A 47 -65.76 -3.39 17.86
CA ASP A 47 -66.78 -2.63 17.12
C ASP A 47 -66.18 -1.45 16.34
N GLU A 48 -66.69 -1.32 15.11
CA GLU A 48 -66.54 -0.18 14.22
C GLU A 48 -67.23 1.06 14.82
N SER A 49 -66.74 2.27 14.52
CA SER A 49 -67.51 3.26 13.74
C SER A 49 -66.99 4.71 13.90
N ILE A 50 -66.97 5.39 12.75
CA ILE A 50 -67.30 6.82 12.52
C ILE A 50 -66.21 7.88 12.79
N PHE A 51 -65.69 8.40 11.65
CA PHE A 51 -65.12 9.73 11.44
C PHE A 51 -66.04 10.86 11.93
N PRO A 52 -65.51 12.09 12.06
CA PRO A 52 -65.98 13.09 11.10
C PRO A 52 -64.86 13.90 10.44
N ASN A 53 -65.05 14.14 9.14
CA ASN A 53 -64.41 15.19 8.36
C ASN A 53 -64.79 16.57 8.87
N SER A 54 -63.90 17.55 8.68
CA SER A 54 -64.28 18.79 7.99
C SER A 54 -63.05 19.55 7.53
N ASP A 55 -63.08 19.84 6.23
CA ASP A 55 -62.22 20.74 5.49
C ASP A 55 -62.36 22.19 5.98
N ILE A 56 -61.25 22.94 6.02
CA ILE A 56 -61.26 24.38 5.80
C ILE A 56 -60.12 24.73 4.83
N LEU A 57 -60.53 25.46 3.80
CA LEU A 57 -59.88 25.78 2.53
C LEU A 57 -58.63 26.66 2.58
N ASP A 58 -57.89 26.53 1.48
CA ASP A 58 -57.06 27.50 0.77
C ASP A 58 -57.48 28.97 0.90
N ALA A 59 -56.48 29.85 1.04
CA ALA A 59 -56.16 30.89 0.05
C ALA A 59 -54.99 31.76 0.54
N LEU A 60 -53.94 31.90 -0.28
CA LEU A 60 -53.55 33.17 -0.92
C LEU A 60 -52.12 33.08 -1.49
N HIS A 61 -52.05 33.18 -2.81
CA HIS A 61 -50.88 33.59 -3.56
C HIS A 61 -50.52 35.06 -3.28
N GLY A 62 -49.23 35.38 -3.27
CA GLY A 62 -48.74 36.75 -3.09
C GLY A 62 -47.23 36.91 -3.30
N ILE A 63 -46.79 36.74 -4.55
CA ILE A 63 -45.76 37.52 -5.26
C ILE A 63 -44.75 38.30 -4.39
N ARG A 64 -43.47 37.93 -4.45
CA ARG A 64 -42.40 38.94 -4.63
C ARG A 64 -41.13 38.38 -5.26
N SER A 65 -40.82 38.92 -6.43
CA SER A 65 -39.66 38.66 -7.27
C SER A 65 -38.45 39.52 -6.87
N SER A 66 -37.25 38.93 -7.02
CA SER A 66 -35.95 39.56 -7.37
C SER A 66 -35.26 40.49 -6.35
N PRO A 67 -33.95 40.83 -6.53
CA PRO A 67 -32.85 40.15 -7.23
C PRO A 67 -31.55 40.03 -6.38
N ARG A 68 -30.57 39.30 -6.91
CA ARG A 68 -29.14 39.30 -6.50
C ARG A 68 -28.58 40.71 -6.22
N PRO A 69 -27.56 40.77 -5.35
CA PRO A 69 -26.36 41.54 -5.64
C PRO A 69 -25.08 40.71 -5.55
N ALA A 70 -24.11 41.10 -6.38
CA ALA A 70 -22.75 40.60 -6.38
C ALA A 70 -21.87 41.32 -5.33
N LEU A 71 -20.70 40.71 -5.08
CA LEU A 71 -19.50 41.21 -4.39
C LEU A 71 -19.54 41.23 -2.85
N SER A 72 -18.76 40.34 -2.20
CA SER A 72 -17.37 40.64 -1.77
C SER A 72 -16.86 39.62 -0.75
N GLU A 73 -15.60 39.21 -0.99
CA GLU A 73 -14.55 38.78 -0.05
C GLU A 73 -14.86 37.82 1.13
N CYS A 74 -14.30 36.60 1.06
CA CYS A 74 -13.08 36.27 1.81
C CYS A 74 -12.64 34.78 1.64
N ARG A 75 -11.42 34.63 1.12
CA ARG A 75 -10.37 33.68 1.52
C ARG A 75 -10.70 32.18 1.58
N ASN A 76 -10.48 31.52 0.44
CA ASN A 76 -10.06 30.11 0.41
C ASN A 76 -8.53 30.02 0.42
N ARG A 77 -8.01 29.15 1.31
CA ARG A 77 -6.60 28.77 1.43
C ARG A 77 -6.50 27.28 1.15
N SER A 78 -6.10 26.93 -0.07
CA SER A 78 -5.52 25.61 -0.40
C SER A 78 -4.43 25.80 -1.46
N PRO A 79 -3.32 25.05 -1.39
CA PRO A 79 -2.11 25.32 -2.15
C PRO A 79 -2.14 24.60 -3.51
N SER A 80 -1.96 25.34 -4.60
CA SER A 80 -1.56 24.76 -5.89
C SER A 80 -0.14 25.19 -6.21
N TRP A 81 0.64 24.22 -6.62
CA TRP A 81 1.94 24.42 -7.22
C TRP A 81 1.70 24.72 -8.70
N ALA A 82 2.04 25.92 -9.14
CA ALA A 82 2.21 26.23 -10.56
C ALA A 82 3.32 27.25 -10.73
N ILE A 83 4.14 26.95 -11.72
CA ILE A 83 5.36 27.61 -12.14
C ILE A 83 5.01 28.74 -13.12
N SER A 84 5.55 29.94 -12.88
CA SER A 84 5.84 31.03 -13.86
C SER A 84 6.77 32.00 -13.11
N SER A 85 8.06 32.11 -13.43
CA SER A 85 8.63 32.85 -14.56
C SER A 85 8.14 34.30 -14.61
N GLU A 86 8.86 35.21 -13.95
CA GLU A 86 9.42 36.39 -14.60
C GLU A 86 10.50 37.07 -13.75
N ASP A 87 11.40 37.71 -14.47
CA ASP A 87 12.63 38.36 -14.09
C ASP A 87 12.45 39.50 -13.10
N SER A 88 13.36 39.58 -12.12
CA SER A 88 14.05 40.83 -11.79
C SER A 88 15.21 40.56 -10.84
N GLN A 89 16.40 40.67 -11.42
CA GLN A 89 17.56 41.37 -10.86
C GLN A 89 17.59 41.56 -9.34
N LYS A 90 18.44 40.79 -8.66
CA LYS A 90 19.50 41.34 -7.80
C LYS A 90 20.42 40.24 -7.27
N THR A 91 21.70 40.46 -7.57
CA THR A 91 22.84 40.25 -6.68
C THR A 91 23.00 38.84 -6.11
N SER A 92 23.64 38.01 -6.94
CA SER A 92 24.46 36.88 -6.51
C SER A 92 25.27 37.24 -5.26
N PRO A 93 25.25 36.44 -4.18
CA PRO A 93 26.30 36.53 -3.19
C PRO A 93 27.55 35.99 -3.86
N GLN A 94 28.36 36.91 -4.39
CA GLN A 94 29.80 36.73 -4.55
C GLN A 94 30.35 36.31 -3.18
N LYS A 95 30.30 35.01 -2.88
CA LYS A 95 31.29 34.40 -2.02
C LYS A 95 32.60 34.67 -2.72
N LYS A 96 33.31 35.68 -2.22
CA LYS A 96 34.73 35.93 -2.44
C LYS A 96 35.43 34.58 -2.32
N ARG A 97 35.58 33.89 -3.45
CA ARG A 97 36.70 33.01 -3.67
C ARG A 97 37.88 33.95 -3.54
N LYS A 98 38.51 33.94 -2.35
CA LYS A 98 39.88 34.41 -2.24
C LYS A 98 40.60 33.68 -3.35
N ASP A 99 41.07 34.44 -4.34
CA ASP A 99 42.19 34.07 -5.19
C ASP A 99 43.38 33.81 -4.26
N THR A 100 43.37 32.67 -3.57
CA THR A 100 44.60 31.95 -3.34
C THR A 100 44.96 31.44 -4.71
N GLY A 101 45.75 32.26 -5.40
CA GLY A 101 46.18 32.01 -6.77
C GLY A 101 46.47 30.53 -6.93
N LEU A 102 45.89 29.97 -8.00
CA LEU A 102 46.44 28.80 -8.64
C LEU A 102 47.88 29.16 -9.03
N LYS A 103 48.80 29.12 -8.04
CA LYS A 103 50.14 28.61 -8.24
C LYS A 103 49.88 27.23 -8.81
N VAL A 104 49.76 27.19 -10.14
CA VAL A 104 50.31 26.12 -10.95
C VAL A 104 51.60 25.78 -10.22
N HIS A 105 51.53 24.75 -9.39
CA HIS A 105 52.72 24.05 -9.01
C HIS A 105 53.19 23.57 -10.37
N PHE A 106 54.04 24.39 -11.01
CA PHE A 106 55.14 23.86 -11.79
C PHE A 106 55.47 22.58 -11.04
N ARG A 107 55.32 21.44 -11.73
CA ARG A 107 56.22 20.35 -11.42
C ARG A 107 57.57 21.06 -11.39
N LYS A 108 58.04 21.40 -10.20
CA LYS A 108 59.46 21.45 -9.92
C LYS A 108 59.82 20.01 -10.17
N SER A 109 60.03 19.71 -11.46
CA SER A 109 60.93 18.68 -11.88
C SER A 109 62.10 18.90 -10.96
N THR A 110 62.19 18.05 -9.95
CA THR A 110 63.41 17.83 -9.21
C THR A 110 64.37 17.35 -10.28
N SER A 111 64.97 18.34 -10.94
CA SER A 111 66.05 18.15 -11.88
C SER A 111 67.08 17.36 -11.10
N LEU A 112 67.29 16.13 -11.52
CA LEU A 112 68.27 15.21 -10.94
C LEU A 112 69.72 15.76 -11.02
N GLY A 113 69.91 16.97 -11.56
CA GLY A 113 71.19 17.65 -11.71
C GLY A 113 71.70 18.38 -10.48
N ASP A 114 70.89 18.68 -9.46
CA ASP A 114 71.31 19.53 -8.34
C ASP A 114 71.02 18.91 -6.97
N LEU A 115 72.03 18.30 -6.37
CA LEU A 115 71.90 17.39 -5.22
C LEU A 115 72.10 18.07 -3.86
N ARG A 116 72.17 19.40 -3.85
CA ARG A 116 72.40 20.26 -2.67
C ARG A 116 71.27 21.28 -2.41
N GLN A 117 70.04 21.04 -2.85
CA GLN A 117 69.00 22.09 -2.84
C GLN A 117 68.24 22.32 -1.52
N SER A 118 68.52 21.58 -0.44
CA SER A 118 68.00 21.92 0.90
C SER A 118 69.16 22.05 1.90
N PRO A 119 69.41 23.24 2.46
CA PRO A 119 70.44 23.43 3.49
C PRO A 119 70.27 22.46 4.68
N ALA A 120 69.04 22.02 4.94
CA ALA A 120 68.74 21.06 6.00
C ALA A 120 69.16 19.61 5.64
N THR A 121 69.06 19.17 4.38
CA THR A 121 69.56 17.85 3.97
C THR A 121 71.07 17.83 3.88
N ALA A 122 71.69 18.90 3.38
CA ALA A 122 73.14 19.05 3.34
C ALA A 122 73.75 19.00 4.75
N ARG A 123 73.19 19.75 5.72
CA ARG A 123 73.64 19.69 7.13
C ARG A 123 73.47 18.31 7.76
N LYS A 124 72.40 17.57 7.44
CA LYS A 124 72.20 16.19 7.92
C LYS A 124 73.24 15.24 7.33
N LEU A 125 73.52 15.37 6.04
CA LEU A 125 74.54 14.58 5.36
C LEU A 125 75.94 14.89 5.88
N ASP A 126 76.30 16.16 6.06
CA ASP A 126 77.60 16.56 6.60
C ASP A 126 77.79 16.05 8.05
N LYS A 127 76.71 16.03 8.86
CA LYS A 127 76.72 15.40 10.20
C LYS A 127 77.00 13.89 10.12
N LEU A 128 76.26 13.16 9.29
CA LEU A 128 76.45 11.72 9.05
C LEU A 128 77.86 11.39 8.54
N VAL A 129 78.38 12.16 7.59
CA VAL A 129 79.73 11.98 7.04
C VAL A 129 80.80 12.26 8.10
N ASN A 130 80.62 13.29 8.94
CA ASN A 130 81.55 13.60 10.03
C ASN A 130 81.50 12.56 11.16
N GLU A 131 80.33 11.98 11.43
CA GLU A 131 80.13 10.91 12.41
C GLU A 131 80.82 9.61 11.96
N ILE A 132 80.59 9.17 10.72
CA ILE A 132 81.27 8.00 10.14
C ILE A 132 82.78 8.21 10.08
N ARG A 133 83.24 9.44 9.76
CA ARG A 133 84.67 9.78 9.77
C ARG A 133 85.29 9.68 11.16
N ARG A 134 84.55 10.00 12.23
CA ARG A 134 85.01 9.85 13.63
C ARG A 134 85.04 8.39 14.07
N GLU A 135 84.10 7.57 13.61
CA GLU A 135 83.97 6.17 14.02
C GLU A 135 84.91 5.21 13.27
N THR A 136 85.12 5.44 11.97
CA THR A 136 85.84 4.50 11.09
C THR A 136 87.15 5.05 10.52
N ASN A 137 87.45 6.34 10.72
CA ASN A 137 88.62 7.05 10.16
C ASN A 137 88.77 6.95 8.62
N VAL A 138 87.71 6.57 7.89
CA VAL A 138 87.70 6.47 6.41
C VAL A 138 87.05 7.70 5.77
N ILE A 139 87.67 8.22 4.70
CA ILE A 139 87.13 9.32 3.91
C ILE A 139 86.13 8.76 2.88
N ILE A 140 84.85 9.06 3.06
CA ILE A 140 83.79 8.62 2.15
C ILE A 140 83.97 9.28 0.77
N PRO A 141 84.02 8.51 -0.33
CA PRO A 141 84.09 9.02 -1.70
C PRO A 141 82.91 9.94 -2.06
N GLU A 142 83.13 10.89 -2.96
CA GLU A 142 82.10 11.86 -3.38
C GLU A 142 80.88 11.21 -4.02
N ARG A 143 81.08 10.07 -4.71
CA ARG A 143 80.00 9.27 -5.30
C ARG A 143 79.02 8.78 -4.24
N ASP A 144 79.52 8.27 -3.12
CA ASP A 144 78.68 7.71 -2.07
C ASP A 144 78.00 8.80 -1.24
N ARG A 145 78.67 9.95 -1.04
CA ARG A 145 78.03 11.16 -0.50
C ARG A 145 76.87 11.62 -1.39
N LYS A 146 77.03 11.56 -2.70
CA LYS A 146 75.99 11.88 -3.68
C LYS A 146 74.82 10.89 -3.64
N ILE A 147 75.09 9.59 -3.48
CA ILE A 147 74.05 8.57 -3.32
C ILE A 147 73.29 8.76 -2.00
N ALA A 148 73.99 9.01 -0.89
CA ALA A 148 73.36 9.28 0.41
C ALA A 148 72.50 10.57 0.38
N ALA A 149 72.95 11.62 -0.32
CA ALA A 149 72.17 12.84 -0.52
C ALA A 149 70.85 12.55 -1.25
N LEU A 150 70.92 11.75 -2.34
CA LEU A 150 69.74 11.30 -3.09
C LEU A 150 68.78 10.48 -2.21
N MET A 151 69.31 9.56 -1.40
CA MET A 151 68.49 8.75 -0.50
C MET A 151 67.76 9.60 0.55
N LEU A 152 68.43 10.60 1.14
CA LEU A 152 67.82 11.52 2.10
C LEU A 152 66.71 12.38 1.46
N VAL A 153 66.92 12.86 0.24
CA VAL A 153 65.91 13.62 -0.50
C VAL A 153 64.72 12.73 -0.85
N LYS A 154 64.96 11.53 -1.39
CA LYS A 154 63.91 10.56 -1.73
C LYS A 154 63.08 10.17 -0.51
N HIS A 155 63.73 9.93 0.64
CA HIS A 155 63.04 9.63 1.89
C HIS A 155 62.15 10.80 2.35
N GLN A 156 62.63 12.04 2.25
CA GLN A 156 61.83 13.22 2.59
C GLN A 156 60.64 13.42 1.63
N GLU A 157 60.81 13.13 0.34
CA GLU A 157 59.71 13.14 -0.63
C GLU A 157 58.69 12.04 -0.33
N GLU A 158 59.14 10.87 0.08
CA GLU A 158 58.26 9.78 0.53
C GLU A 158 57.48 10.16 1.78
N GLN A 159 58.12 10.78 2.78
CA GLN A 159 57.44 11.29 3.98
C GLN A 159 56.38 12.34 3.64
N LYS A 160 56.72 13.33 2.82
CA LYS A 160 55.74 14.35 2.37
C LYS A 160 54.58 13.73 1.59
N ARG A 161 54.85 12.72 0.74
CA ARG A 161 53.79 11.99 0.03
C ARG A 161 52.92 11.20 1.00
N LEU A 162 53.48 10.59 2.03
CA LEU A 162 52.74 9.86 3.05
C LEU A 162 51.85 10.81 3.87
N GLU A 163 52.39 11.94 4.32
CA GLU A 163 51.65 12.99 5.02
C GLU A 163 50.48 13.50 4.17
N GLN A 164 50.71 13.78 2.88
CA GLN A 164 49.65 14.18 1.96
C GLN A 164 48.58 13.11 1.80
N ARG A 165 48.95 11.82 1.74
CA ARG A 165 47.98 10.71 1.70
C ARG A 165 47.16 10.64 2.97
N ILE A 166 47.80 10.75 4.14
CA ILE A 166 47.11 10.74 5.44
C ILE A 166 46.16 11.92 5.56
N GLN A 167 46.61 13.14 5.19
CA GLN A 167 45.76 14.33 5.21
C GLN A 167 44.57 14.21 4.25
N ALA A 168 44.79 13.71 3.04
CA ALA A 168 43.71 13.45 2.09
C ALA A 168 42.72 12.42 2.64
N GLN A 169 43.20 11.33 3.23
CA GLN A 169 42.36 10.30 3.85
C GLN A 169 41.53 10.86 5.00
N GLN A 170 42.15 11.62 5.92
CA GLN A 170 41.44 12.28 7.02
C GLN A 170 40.38 13.26 6.51
N PHE A 171 40.70 14.02 5.46
CA PHE A 171 39.75 14.91 4.82
C PHE A 171 38.54 14.13 4.26
N TRP A 172 38.80 13.06 3.51
CA TRP A 172 37.75 12.17 2.99
C TRP A 172 36.90 11.54 4.09
N ASP A 173 37.52 11.09 5.18
CA ASP A 173 36.82 10.51 6.32
C ASP A 173 35.96 11.56 7.03
N SER A 174 36.44 12.81 7.14
CA SER A 174 35.67 13.91 7.71
C SER A 174 34.44 14.25 6.86
N LEU A 175 34.57 14.21 5.53
CA LEU A 175 33.44 14.41 4.60
C LEU A 175 32.43 13.28 4.73
N LYS A 176 32.89 12.02 4.72
CA LYS A 176 32.01 10.85 4.91
C LYS A 176 31.25 10.91 6.24
N ARG A 177 31.89 11.34 7.33
CA ARG A 177 31.22 11.51 8.63
C ARG A 177 30.15 12.60 8.58
N LYS A 178 30.42 13.73 7.93
CA LYS A 178 29.43 14.81 7.75
C LYS A 178 28.25 14.36 6.91
N GLU A 179 28.51 13.70 5.78
CA GLU A 179 27.47 13.14 4.93
C GLU A 179 26.59 12.13 5.67
N LYS A 180 27.19 11.19 6.42
CA LYS A 180 26.45 10.25 7.27
C LYS A 180 25.61 10.96 8.32
N LEU A 181 26.13 12.01 8.96
CA LEU A 181 25.38 12.77 9.96
C LEU A 181 24.18 13.48 9.34
N GLU A 182 24.34 14.06 8.14
CA GLU A 182 23.22 14.66 7.40
C GLU A 182 22.18 13.62 6.97
N GLN A 183 22.60 12.44 6.54
CA GLN A 183 21.69 11.33 6.23
C GLN A 183 20.90 10.89 7.47
N MET A 184 21.58 10.69 8.60
CA MET A 184 20.93 10.35 9.86
C MET A 184 19.94 11.43 10.33
N ARG A 185 20.27 12.72 10.13
CA ARG A 185 19.35 13.83 10.43
C ARG A 185 18.11 13.79 9.56
N LYS A 186 18.28 13.61 8.25
CA LYS A 186 17.16 13.47 7.30
C LYS A 186 16.31 12.24 7.61
N GLU A 187 16.91 11.14 8.04
CA GLU A 187 16.18 9.95 8.48
C GLU A 187 15.42 10.18 9.78
N ALA A 188 16.03 10.84 10.76
CA ALA A 188 15.36 11.22 12.00
C ALA A 188 14.20 12.19 11.75
N GLU A 189 14.35 13.15 10.83
CA GLU A 189 13.27 14.04 10.40
C GLU A 189 12.13 13.27 9.75
N ARG A 190 12.43 12.38 8.79
CA ARG A 190 11.42 11.50 8.16
C ARG A 190 10.69 10.64 9.20
N GLN A 191 11.41 10.09 10.17
CA GLN A 191 10.81 9.31 11.25
C GLN A 191 9.92 10.17 12.16
N ARG A 192 10.35 11.39 12.52
CA ARG A 192 9.54 12.33 13.29
C ARG A 192 8.24 12.68 12.56
N GLU A 193 8.33 13.04 11.29
CA GLU A 193 7.17 13.35 10.46
C GLU A 193 6.19 12.18 10.37
N LEU A 194 6.70 10.95 10.25
CA LEU A 194 5.89 9.73 10.25
C LEU A 194 5.17 9.53 11.59
N ILE A 195 5.87 9.66 12.71
CA ILE A 195 5.30 9.55 14.06
C ILE A 195 4.22 10.61 14.27
N GLU A 196 4.48 11.85 13.88
CA GLU A 196 3.50 12.93 13.97
C GLU A 196 2.28 12.68 13.07
N SER A 197 2.49 12.14 11.86
CA SER A 197 1.40 11.79 10.94
C SER A 197 0.51 10.70 11.54
N ILE A 198 1.11 9.64 12.07
CA ILE A 198 0.39 8.58 12.78
C ILE A 198 -0.33 9.15 14.01
N GLY A 199 0.31 10.04 14.76
CA GLY A 199 -0.28 10.70 15.93
C GLY A 199 -1.48 11.59 15.57
N ARG A 200 -1.40 12.34 14.46
CA ARG A 200 -2.53 13.12 13.91
C ARG A 200 -3.67 12.21 13.51
N TRP A 201 -3.38 11.13 12.80
CA TRP A 201 -4.40 10.16 12.38
C TRP A 201 -5.10 9.50 13.57
N LYS A 202 -4.35 9.06 14.59
CA LYS A 202 -4.92 8.49 15.82
C LYS A 202 -5.83 9.48 16.56
N ARG A 203 -5.40 10.74 16.70
CA ARG A 203 -6.21 11.80 17.33
C ARG A 203 -7.49 12.08 16.55
N GLU A 204 -7.40 12.18 15.24
CA GLU A 204 -8.56 12.42 14.38
C GLU A 204 -9.55 11.25 14.43
N HIS A 205 -9.04 10.02 14.42
CA HIS A 205 -9.84 8.81 14.59
C HIS A 205 -10.55 8.79 15.96
N GLU A 206 -9.83 9.10 17.04
CA GLU A 206 -10.43 9.15 18.38
C GLU A 206 -11.46 10.29 18.51
N ASN A 207 -11.20 11.46 17.94
CA ASN A 207 -12.16 12.56 17.88
C ASN A 207 -13.46 12.14 17.17
N ARG A 208 -13.37 11.37 16.08
CA ARG A 208 -14.55 10.83 15.39
C ARG A 208 -15.30 9.84 16.26
N ARG A 209 -14.60 8.94 16.95
CA ARG A 209 -15.20 7.99 17.89
C ARG A 209 -15.90 8.71 19.04
N CYS A 210 -15.26 9.72 19.64
CA CYS A 210 -15.85 10.54 20.69
C CYS A 210 -17.10 11.28 20.20
N LYS A 211 -17.09 11.86 18.98
CA LYS A 211 -18.27 12.51 18.39
C LYS A 211 -19.43 11.53 18.20
N ILE A 212 -19.16 10.33 17.70
CA ILE A 212 -20.18 9.28 17.56
C ILE A 212 -20.72 8.88 18.93
N HIS A 213 -19.85 8.64 19.89
CA HIS A 213 -20.24 8.26 21.25
C HIS A 213 -21.08 9.35 21.93
N GLN A 214 -20.72 10.63 21.76
CA GLN A 214 -21.47 11.75 22.28
C GLN A 214 -22.86 11.85 21.65
N LYS A 215 -22.98 11.65 20.34
CA LYS A 215 -24.29 11.59 19.66
C LYS A 215 -25.14 10.43 20.19
N ILE A 216 -24.57 9.24 20.36
CA ILE A 216 -25.28 8.09 20.91
C ILE A 216 -25.77 8.40 22.33
N LYS A 217 -24.91 9.00 23.17
CA LYS A 217 -25.27 9.40 24.53
C LYS A 217 -26.41 10.42 24.55
N GLN A 218 -26.35 11.46 23.71
CA GLN A 218 -27.43 12.44 23.59
C GLN A 218 -28.75 11.79 23.14
N MET A 219 -28.70 10.88 22.16
CA MET A 219 -29.90 10.16 21.72
C MET A 219 -30.45 9.24 22.82
N ALA A 220 -29.58 8.60 23.62
CA ALA A 220 -29.99 7.80 24.76
C ALA A 220 -30.64 8.66 25.86
N GLU A 221 -30.08 9.84 26.14
CA GLU A 221 -30.64 10.80 27.10
C GLU A 221 -32.02 11.32 26.67
N LEU A 222 -32.20 11.64 25.38
CA LEU A 222 -33.51 12.02 24.84
C LEU A 222 -34.53 10.90 24.98
N LYS A 223 -34.15 9.66 24.60
CA LYS A 223 -35.03 8.50 24.77
C LYS A 223 -35.37 8.24 26.24
N ALA A 224 -34.41 8.41 27.15
CA ALA A 224 -34.67 8.27 28.58
C ALA A 224 -35.67 9.31 29.08
N LYS A 225 -35.54 10.58 28.65
CA LYS A 225 -36.52 11.63 28.96
C LYS A 225 -37.91 11.29 28.43
N ASP A 226 -38.01 10.82 27.19
CA ASP A 226 -39.30 10.41 26.60
C ASP A 226 -39.96 9.27 27.37
N VAL A 227 -39.15 8.28 27.81
CA VAL A 227 -39.64 7.18 28.64
C VAL A 227 -40.15 7.69 29.98
N ILE A 228 -39.41 8.57 30.65
CA ILE A 228 -39.83 9.20 31.92
C ILE A 228 -41.14 9.98 31.74
N LEU A 229 -41.28 10.76 30.67
CA LEU A 229 -42.50 11.51 30.38
C LEU A 229 -43.70 10.58 30.17
N LYS A 230 -43.52 9.49 29.42
CA LYS A 230 -44.56 8.48 29.21
C LYS A 230 -44.93 7.79 30.52
N GLU A 231 -43.95 7.36 31.31
CA GLU A 231 -44.17 6.74 32.61
C GLU A 231 -44.96 7.67 33.55
N ASN A 232 -44.59 8.95 33.63
CA ASN A 232 -45.31 9.94 34.42
C ASN A 232 -46.75 10.17 33.92
N LYS A 233 -47.02 10.07 32.62
CA LYS A 233 -48.37 10.12 32.07
C LYS A 233 -49.19 8.90 32.49
N TRP A 234 -48.62 7.70 32.38
CA TRP A 234 -49.26 6.47 32.82
C TRP A 234 -49.52 6.44 34.32
N ARG A 235 -48.57 6.93 35.12
CA ARG A 235 -48.72 7.07 36.57
C ARG A 235 -49.89 7.97 36.94
N ARG A 236 -49.99 9.15 36.31
CA ARG A 236 -51.13 10.06 36.51
C ARG A 236 -52.47 9.42 36.13
N LEU A 237 -52.54 8.74 34.99
CA LEU A 237 -53.76 8.03 34.59
C LEU A 237 -54.13 6.90 35.56
N ALA A 238 -53.14 6.18 36.09
CA ALA A 238 -53.36 5.14 37.09
C ALA A 238 -53.86 5.74 38.42
N GLU A 239 -53.25 6.84 38.88
CA GLU A 239 -53.70 7.57 40.07
C GLU A 239 -55.13 8.10 39.92
N GLU A 240 -55.48 8.67 38.76
CA GLU A 240 -56.85 9.11 38.45
C GLU A 240 -57.84 7.94 38.47
N GLN A 241 -57.46 6.80 37.89
CA GLN A 241 -58.30 5.61 37.90
C GLN A 241 -58.50 5.07 39.32
N ASP A 242 -57.46 5.08 40.14
CA ASP A 242 -57.53 4.67 41.54
C ASP A 242 -58.37 5.62 42.38
N LEU A 243 -58.30 6.93 42.13
CA LEU A 243 -59.20 7.92 42.75
C LEU A 243 -60.66 7.65 42.39
N LYS A 244 -60.96 7.41 41.10
CA LYS A 244 -62.33 7.06 40.66
C LYS A 244 -62.83 5.76 41.29
N ARG A 245 -61.95 4.76 41.47
CA ARG A 245 -62.31 3.52 42.19
C ARG A 245 -62.63 3.81 43.66
N LYS A 246 -61.81 4.61 44.33
CA LYS A 246 -62.05 5.02 45.73
C LYS A 246 -63.36 5.79 45.87
N GLU A 247 -63.61 6.75 44.99
CA GLU A 247 -64.86 7.53 44.97
C GLU A 247 -66.09 6.62 44.81
N LYS A 248 -66.09 5.70 43.84
CA LYS A 248 -67.18 4.70 43.69
C LYS A 248 -67.38 3.82 44.92
N VAL A 249 -66.29 3.43 45.58
CA VAL A 249 -66.36 2.64 46.81
C VAL A 249 -66.96 3.48 47.95
N GLU A 250 -66.59 4.75 48.09
CA GLU A 250 -67.19 5.66 49.07
C GLU A 250 -68.67 5.97 48.76
N GLU A 251 -69.03 6.20 47.50
CA GLU A 251 -70.43 6.33 47.06
C GLU A 251 -71.24 5.07 47.38
N ALA A 252 -70.69 3.88 47.13
CA ALA A 252 -71.34 2.62 47.45
C ALA A 252 -71.54 2.44 48.96
N LYS A 253 -70.55 2.86 49.79
CA LYS A 253 -70.69 2.88 51.26
C LYS A 253 -71.80 3.82 51.69
N TYR A 254 -71.83 5.04 51.18
CA TYR A 254 -72.87 6.03 51.49
C TYR A 254 -74.27 5.54 51.09
N GLN A 255 -74.41 4.95 49.90
CA GLN A 255 -75.68 4.36 49.44
C GLN A 255 -76.09 3.12 50.25
N ALA A 256 -75.14 2.32 50.74
CA ALA A 256 -75.43 1.21 51.65
C ALA A 256 -75.91 1.72 53.02
N GLU A 257 -75.34 2.82 53.51
CA GLU A 257 -75.73 3.46 54.76
C GLU A 257 -77.14 4.06 54.70
N ILE A 258 -77.50 4.73 53.59
CA ILE A 258 -78.88 5.17 53.34
C ILE A 258 -79.86 3.99 53.33
N ARG A 259 -79.52 2.89 52.64
CA ARG A 259 -80.36 1.68 52.59
C ARG A 259 -80.54 1.06 53.96
N LYS A 260 -79.49 1.00 54.77
CA LYS A 260 -79.53 0.53 56.16
C LYS A 260 -80.45 1.40 57.02
N CYS A 261 -80.35 2.72 56.92
CA CYS A 261 -81.23 3.65 57.63
C CYS A 261 -82.69 3.47 57.23
N HIS A 262 -82.98 3.34 55.93
CA HIS A 262 -84.34 3.10 55.43
C HIS A 262 -84.92 1.76 55.93
N GLN A 263 -84.10 0.70 55.91
CA GLN A 263 -84.50 -0.62 56.39
C GLN A 263 -84.80 -0.60 57.90
N ASN A 264 -84.01 0.12 58.69
CA ASN A 264 -84.26 0.28 60.12
C ASN A 264 -85.56 1.05 60.40
N GLN A 265 -85.86 2.09 59.62
CA GLN A 265 -87.10 2.87 59.75
C GLN A 265 -88.34 2.04 59.42
N LEU A 266 -88.28 1.22 58.36
CA LEU A 266 -89.34 0.28 58.02
C LEU A 266 -89.55 -0.79 59.09
N LEU A 267 -88.46 -1.34 59.65
CA LEU A 267 -88.55 -2.33 60.73
C LEU A 267 -89.26 -1.73 61.95
N GLN A 268 -88.92 -0.51 62.33
CA GLN A 268 -89.56 0.20 63.45
C GLN A 268 -91.06 0.41 63.19
N GLN A 269 -91.45 0.81 61.98
CA GLN A 269 -92.87 0.92 61.59
C GLN A 269 -93.60 -0.44 61.60
N THR A 270 -92.95 -1.52 61.16
CA THR A 270 -93.57 -2.85 61.18
C THR A 270 -93.72 -3.41 62.60
N GLU A 271 -92.83 -3.06 63.53
CA GLU A 271 -92.95 -3.42 64.94
C GLU A 271 -94.15 -2.71 65.60
N ASP A 272 -94.42 -1.45 65.21
CA ASP A 272 -95.58 -0.69 65.71
C ASP A 272 -96.91 -1.19 65.12
N VAL A 273 -96.94 -1.58 63.83
CA VAL A 273 -98.14 -2.18 63.21
C VAL A 273 -98.43 -3.59 63.73
N LYS A 274 -97.40 -4.40 64.04
CA LYS A 274 -97.62 -5.71 64.69
C LYS A 274 -98.18 -5.60 66.09
N ARG A 275 -98.00 -4.47 66.78
CA ARG A 275 -98.62 -4.18 68.08
C ARG A 275 -100.11 -3.84 67.94
N THR A 276 -100.55 -3.25 66.82
CA THR A 276 -101.97 -2.90 66.56
C THR A 276 -102.79 -4.04 65.95
N ILE A 277 -102.20 -4.87 65.07
CA ILE A 277 -102.91 -6.01 64.44
C ILE A 277 -103.29 -7.09 65.47
N LYS A 278 -102.45 -7.34 66.48
CA LYS A 278 -102.75 -8.26 67.59
C LYS A 278 -103.97 -7.83 68.42
N GLN A 279 -104.40 -6.56 68.33
CA GLN A 279 -105.61 -6.06 69.00
C GLN A 279 -106.88 -6.23 68.14
N LEU A 280 -106.74 -6.37 66.81
CA LEU A 280 -107.85 -6.48 65.85
C LEU A 280 -108.19 -7.93 65.45
N GLU A 281 -107.22 -8.85 65.49
CA GLU A 281 -107.42 -10.26 65.12
C GLU A 281 -108.31 -11.05 66.10
N VAL A 282 -108.55 -10.54 67.30
CA VAL A 282 -109.51 -11.13 68.27
C VAL A 282 -110.97 -10.93 67.82
N GLN A 283 -111.24 -9.97 66.92
CA GLN A 283 -112.60 -9.52 66.62
C GLN A 283 -113.17 -10.05 65.29
N ILE A 284 -112.33 -10.53 64.38
CA ILE A 284 -112.72 -10.88 62.99
C ILE A 284 -112.94 -12.41 62.81
N SER A 285 -112.67 -13.21 63.84
CA SER A 285 -112.81 -14.67 63.80
C SER A 285 -114.25 -15.19 63.87
N GLN A 286 -115.25 -14.34 64.13
CA GLN A 286 -116.65 -14.75 64.28
C GLN A 286 -117.50 -14.77 62.99
N ASP A 287 -117.13 -14.04 61.93
CA ASP A 287 -118.03 -13.83 60.77
C ASP A 287 -117.72 -14.62 59.49
N LYS A 288 -116.66 -15.45 59.48
CA LYS A 288 -116.21 -16.13 58.24
C LYS A 288 -116.77 -17.53 57.99
N LEU A 289 -117.76 -18.00 58.76
CA LEU A 289 -118.19 -19.41 58.69
C LEU A 289 -119.51 -19.72 57.94
N SER A 290 -120.29 -18.75 57.43
CA SER A 290 -121.63 -19.10 56.86
C SER A 290 -121.82 -19.02 55.33
N ASN A 291 -120.85 -18.58 54.52
CA ASN A 291 -121.16 -18.19 53.11
C ASN A 291 -120.39 -18.91 51.97
N ALA A 292 -119.63 -19.99 52.24
CA ALA A 292 -118.59 -20.46 51.31
C ALA A 292 -118.88 -21.73 50.46
N ALA A 293 -119.96 -22.49 50.68
CA ALA A 293 -120.05 -23.83 50.08
C ALA A 293 -120.85 -23.92 48.75
N GLN A 294 -121.92 -23.15 48.54
CA GLN A 294 -122.83 -23.40 47.40
C GLN A 294 -122.51 -22.63 46.11
N LYS A 295 -121.57 -21.67 46.13
CA LYS A 295 -121.15 -20.89 44.95
C LYS A 295 -120.03 -21.52 44.10
N ARG A 296 -119.46 -22.66 44.52
CA ARG A 296 -118.25 -23.25 43.91
C ARG A 296 -118.50 -24.08 42.64
N LEU A 297 -119.49 -24.97 42.64
CA LEU A 297 -119.63 -26.01 41.59
C LEU A 297 -120.09 -25.51 40.21
N PHE A 298 -121.04 -24.57 40.14
CA PHE A 298 -121.55 -24.08 38.84
C PHE A 298 -120.62 -23.07 38.13
N LYS A 299 -119.72 -22.42 38.87
CA LYS A 299 -118.68 -21.55 38.27
C LYS A 299 -117.57 -22.38 37.62
N GLU A 300 -117.24 -23.52 38.21
CA GLU A 300 -116.12 -24.36 37.79
C GLU A 300 -116.35 -25.01 36.40
N MET A 301 -117.57 -25.46 36.10
CA MET A 301 -117.91 -26.06 34.80
C MET A 301 -117.93 -25.04 33.64
N ARG A 302 -118.45 -23.83 33.87
CA ARG A 302 -118.44 -22.75 32.85
C ARG A 302 -117.03 -22.24 32.59
N GLU A 303 -116.22 -22.17 33.64
CA GLU A 303 -114.83 -21.74 33.57
C GLU A 303 -113.97 -22.72 32.78
N GLN A 304 -114.18 -24.04 32.94
CA GLN A 304 -113.44 -25.05 32.19
C GLN A 304 -113.66 -24.99 30.66
N ASN A 305 -114.88 -24.71 30.20
CA ASN A 305 -115.15 -24.59 28.76
C ASN A 305 -114.65 -23.25 28.19
N ARG A 306 -114.67 -22.17 28.98
CA ARG A 306 -114.06 -20.89 28.60
C ARG A 306 -112.54 -21.02 28.41
N ILE A 307 -111.86 -21.67 29.36
CA ILE A 307 -110.42 -21.92 29.32
C ILE A 307 -110.02 -22.74 28.09
N LYS A 308 -110.82 -23.73 27.66
CA LYS A 308 -110.51 -24.52 26.46
C LYS A 308 -110.52 -23.69 25.18
N LEU A 309 -111.54 -22.85 25.00
CA LEU A 309 -111.65 -21.97 23.82
C LEU A 309 -110.58 -20.88 23.82
N GLU A 310 -110.31 -20.28 24.99
CA GLU A 310 -109.22 -19.31 25.17
C GLU A 310 -107.86 -19.94 24.86
N ASN A 311 -107.61 -21.19 25.30
CA ASN A 311 -106.39 -21.92 24.99
C ASN A 311 -106.20 -22.21 23.49
N GLU A 312 -107.27 -22.50 22.75
CA GLU A 312 -107.18 -22.71 21.29
C GLU A 312 -106.88 -21.40 20.55
N GLN A 313 -107.52 -20.31 20.94
CA GLN A 313 -107.22 -18.97 20.41
C GLN A 313 -105.79 -18.54 20.75
N GLU A 314 -105.30 -18.84 21.95
CA GLU A 314 -103.95 -18.50 22.38
C GLU A 314 -102.89 -19.33 21.65
N LYS A 315 -103.17 -20.61 21.36
CA LYS A 315 -102.32 -21.44 20.48
C LYS A 315 -102.22 -20.84 19.08
N LEU A 316 -103.33 -20.40 18.50
CA LEU A 316 -103.33 -19.75 17.19
C LEU A 316 -102.52 -18.45 17.21
N LYS A 317 -102.72 -17.58 18.21
CA LYS A 317 -101.91 -16.37 18.40
C LYS A 317 -100.41 -16.69 18.54
N HIS A 318 -100.05 -17.68 19.35
CA HIS A 318 -98.66 -18.10 19.52
C HIS A 318 -98.05 -18.62 18.21
N THR A 319 -98.81 -19.40 17.41
CA THR A 319 -98.32 -19.87 16.11
C THR A 319 -98.12 -18.75 15.10
N ILE A 320 -98.96 -17.71 15.11
CA ILE A 320 -98.79 -16.51 14.28
C ILE A 320 -97.56 -15.73 14.75
N LEU A 321 -97.47 -15.42 16.04
CA LEU A 321 -96.34 -14.69 16.62
C LEU A 321 -95.01 -15.41 16.40
N LYS A 322 -94.98 -16.74 16.53
CA LYS A 322 -93.79 -17.55 16.23
C LYS A 322 -93.35 -17.42 14.77
N ARG A 323 -94.30 -17.45 13.81
CA ARG A 323 -93.98 -17.25 12.39
C ARG A 323 -93.46 -15.84 12.12
N GLU A 324 -94.02 -14.82 12.77
CA GLU A 324 -93.55 -13.44 12.66
C GLU A 324 -92.13 -13.28 13.21
N VAL A 325 -91.85 -13.84 14.39
CA VAL A 325 -90.49 -13.87 14.98
C VAL A 325 -89.52 -14.64 14.08
N ASP A 326 -89.90 -15.79 13.55
CA ASP A 326 -89.06 -16.58 12.63
C ASP A 326 -88.79 -15.82 11.32
N ASN A 327 -89.76 -15.04 10.82
CA ASN A 327 -89.59 -14.20 9.64
C ASN A 327 -88.66 -13.00 9.93
N LEU A 328 -88.82 -12.34 11.09
CA LEU A 328 -87.93 -11.26 11.52
C LEU A 328 -86.48 -11.78 11.67
N ALA A 329 -86.29 -12.92 12.32
CA ALA A 329 -84.98 -13.54 12.47
C ALA A 329 -84.30 -13.84 11.11
N LYS A 330 -85.06 -14.34 10.13
CA LYS A 330 -84.54 -14.56 8.76
C LYS A 330 -84.14 -13.26 8.08
N THR A 331 -84.91 -12.19 8.25
CA THR A 331 -84.56 -10.87 7.68
C THR A 331 -83.32 -10.28 8.33
N GLU A 332 -83.16 -10.42 9.65
CA GLU A 332 -81.97 -10.01 10.38
C GLU A 332 -80.73 -10.80 9.95
N GLU A 333 -80.87 -12.12 9.77
CA GLU A 333 -79.78 -12.97 9.24
C GLU A 333 -79.34 -12.55 7.83
N LEU A 334 -80.29 -12.26 6.94
CA LEU A 334 -79.97 -11.78 5.59
C LEU A 334 -79.28 -10.42 5.62
N MET A 335 -79.76 -9.49 6.43
CA MET A 335 -79.12 -8.17 6.60
C MET A 335 -77.72 -8.30 7.20
N ALA A 336 -77.53 -9.19 8.17
CA ALA A 336 -76.23 -9.49 8.75
C ALA A 336 -75.27 -10.10 7.71
N ARG A 337 -75.72 -11.07 6.90
CA ARG A 337 -74.93 -11.66 5.80
C ARG A 337 -74.52 -10.61 4.77
N MET A 338 -75.47 -9.79 4.30
CA MET A 338 -75.17 -8.70 3.38
C MET A 338 -74.18 -7.69 3.98
N SER A 339 -74.28 -7.39 5.28
CA SER A 339 -73.34 -6.48 5.96
C SER A 339 -71.93 -7.08 6.02
N LEU A 340 -71.80 -8.38 6.30
CA LEU A 340 -70.52 -9.08 6.34
C LEU A 340 -69.88 -9.19 4.95
N GLU A 341 -70.67 -9.46 3.91
CA GLU A 341 -70.21 -9.47 2.53
C GLU A 341 -69.69 -8.10 2.10
N ARG A 342 -70.41 -7.01 2.42
CA ARG A 342 -69.93 -5.65 2.17
C ARG A 342 -68.63 -5.34 2.91
N LYS A 343 -68.51 -5.74 4.19
CA LYS A 343 -67.27 -5.58 4.96
C LYS A 343 -66.13 -6.36 4.31
N LEU A 344 -66.37 -7.60 3.90
CA LEU A 344 -65.38 -8.45 3.24
C LEU A 344 -64.91 -7.86 1.90
N LEU A 345 -65.81 -7.29 1.11
CA LEU A 345 -65.45 -6.57 -0.12
C LEU A 345 -64.55 -5.37 0.18
N LYS A 346 -64.93 -4.53 1.16
CA LYS A 346 -64.08 -3.41 1.59
C LYS A 346 -62.71 -3.86 2.08
N PHE A 347 -62.63 -4.97 2.84
CA PHE A 347 -61.35 -5.52 3.27
C PHE A 347 -60.49 -6.00 2.09
N LYS A 348 -61.09 -6.60 1.05
CA LYS A 348 -60.38 -7.00 -0.17
C LYS A 348 -59.86 -5.80 -0.96
N GLU A 349 -60.71 -4.80 -1.19
CA GLU A 349 -60.32 -3.55 -1.85
C GLU A 349 -59.17 -2.86 -1.10
N ASN A 350 -59.26 -2.78 0.24
CA ASN A 350 -58.18 -2.21 1.05
C ASN A 350 -56.87 -3.01 0.95
N GLN A 351 -56.94 -4.34 0.90
CA GLN A 351 -55.76 -5.20 0.70
C GLN A 351 -55.14 -5.00 -0.68
N GLU A 352 -55.95 -4.92 -1.73
CA GLU A 352 -55.49 -4.66 -3.09
C GLU A 352 -54.80 -3.30 -3.20
N GLN A 353 -55.38 -2.24 -2.63
CA GLN A 353 -54.78 -0.92 -2.59
C GLN A 353 -53.41 -0.91 -1.89
N LEU A 354 -53.29 -1.57 -0.73
CA LEU A 354 -52.01 -1.67 -0.01
C LEU A 354 -50.95 -2.43 -0.81
N VAL A 355 -51.35 -3.49 -1.52
CA VAL A 355 -50.44 -4.25 -2.40
C VAL A 355 -50.02 -3.39 -3.59
N GLU A 356 -50.94 -2.65 -4.20
CA GLU A 356 -50.65 -1.72 -5.28
C GLU A 356 -49.68 -0.61 -4.84
N GLU A 357 -49.95 0.06 -3.73
CA GLU A 357 -49.07 1.10 -3.17
C GLU A 357 -47.66 0.55 -2.92
N ARG A 358 -47.56 -0.63 -2.28
CA ARG A 358 -46.28 -1.29 -2.07
C ARG A 358 -45.57 -1.61 -3.39
N SER A 359 -46.31 -2.04 -4.42
CA SER A 359 -45.75 -2.32 -5.74
C SER A 359 -45.23 -1.06 -6.43
N ARG A 360 -45.93 0.08 -6.27
CA ARG A 360 -45.52 1.39 -6.78
C ARG A 360 -44.26 1.89 -6.06
N GLU A 361 -44.23 1.79 -4.73
CA GLU A 361 -43.03 2.13 -3.96
C GLU A 361 -41.80 1.32 -4.36
N LEU A 362 -41.96 0.01 -4.60
CA LEU A 362 -40.87 -0.84 -5.05
C LEU A 362 -40.37 -0.45 -6.45
N LYS A 363 -41.27 -0.12 -7.37
CA LYS A 363 -40.91 0.38 -8.71
C LYS A 363 -40.15 1.72 -8.63
N GLU A 364 -40.61 2.64 -7.78
CA GLU A 364 -39.92 3.91 -7.57
C GLU A 364 -38.55 3.75 -6.89
N LYS A 365 -38.41 2.80 -5.96
CA LYS A 365 -37.12 2.47 -5.35
C LYS A 365 -36.18 1.87 -6.39
N ALA A 366 -36.64 0.92 -7.19
CA ALA A 366 -35.87 0.33 -8.28
C ALA A 366 -35.41 1.40 -9.29
N ALA A 367 -36.29 2.30 -9.73
CA ALA A 367 -35.93 3.39 -10.64
C ALA A 367 -34.89 4.35 -10.04
N ARG A 368 -34.99 4.66 -8.73
CA ARG A 368 -33.99 5.48 -8.03
C ARG A 368 -32.64 4.78 -7.93
N GLU A 369 -32.63 3.48 -7.65
CA GLU A 369 -31.41 2.68 -7.60
C GLU A 369 -30.75 2.58 -8.98
N GLU A 370 -31.52 2.36 -10.05
CA GLU A 370 -31.02 2.38 -11.43
C GLU A 370 -30.38 3.72 -11.80
N GLN A 371 -31.01 4.84 -11.45
CA GLN A 371 -30.43 6.17 -11.66
C GLN A 371 -29.11 6.35 -10.91
N GLN A 372 -29.04 5.87 -9.66
CA GLN A 372 -27.80 5.91 -8.88
C GLN A 372 -26.71 5.03 -9.49
N ILE A 373 -27.05 3.83 -9.96
CA ILE A 373 -26.14 2.92 -10.65
C ILE A 373 -25.63 3.57 -11.93
N LEU A 374 -26.50 4.20 -12.73
CA LEU A 374 -26.10 4.88 -13.95
C LEU A 374 -25.15 6.04 -13.66
N GLN A 375 -25.46 6.87 -12.65
CA GLN A 375 -24.57 7.96 -12.23
C GLN A 375 -23.23 7.43 -11.71
N ALA A 376 -23.22 6.33 -10.97
CA ALA A 376 -22.00 5.67 -10.51
C ALA A 376 -21.16 5.15 -11.67
N ARG A 377 -21.80 4.52 -12.68
CA ARG A 377 -21.13 4.05 -13.90
C ARG A 377 -20.51 5.20 -14.68
N ILE A 378 -21.25 6.28 -14.93
CA ILE A 378 -20.72 7.46 -15.64
C ILE A 378 -19.52 8.06 -14.88
N ARG A 379 -19.58 8.12 -13.54
CA ARG A 379 -18.44 8.58 -12.73
C ARG A 379 -17.24 7.64 -12.84
N ALA A 380 -17.47 6.33 -12.80
CA ALA A 380 -16.41 5.33 -12.95
C ALA A 380 -15.76 5.40 -14.34
N GLU A 381 -16.55 5.49 -15.41
CA GLU A 381 -16.06 5.61 -16.79
C GLU A 381 -15.21 6.88 -16.99
N LYS A 382 -15.64 8.03 -16.43
CA LYS A 382 -14.84 9.26 -16.48
C LYS A 382 -13.50 9.11 -15.77
N LEU A 383 -13.49 8.51 -14.59
CA LEU A 383 -12.25 8.26 -13.86
C LEU A 383 -11.33 7.30 -14.62
N GLU A 384 -11.89 6.27 -15.26
CA GLU A 384 -11.13 5.34 -16.08
C GLU A 384 -10.52 6.03 -17.32
N GLN A 385 -11.27 6.93 -17.96
CA GLN A 385 -10.77 7.75 -19.07
C GLN A 385 -9.63 8.68 -18.61
N GLU A 386 -9.79 9.39 -17.50
CA GLU A 386 -8.72 10.22 -16.94
C GLU A 386 -7.47 9.39 -16.61
N GLU A 387 -7.64 8.18 -16.06
CA GLU A 387 -6.52 7.28 -15.80
C GLU A 387 -5.83 6.81 -17.09
N LYS A 388 -6.60 6.49 -18.14
CA LYS A 388 -6.05 6.14 -19.46
C LYS A 388 -5.25 7.29 -20.04
N GLU A 389 -5.79 8.50 -20.02
CA GLU A 389 -5.09 9.70 -20.49
C GLU A 389 -3.80 9.96 -19.71
N ARG A 390 -3.83 9.81 -18.37
CA ARG A 390 -2.63 9.92 -17.52
C ARG A 390 -1.57 8.88 -17.89
N LYS A 391 -1.98 7.61 -18.08
CA LYS A 391 -1.08 6.52 -18.48
C LYS A 391 -0.48 6.77 -19.87
N GLU A 392 -1.28 7.22 -20.82
CA GLU A 392 -0.83 7.58 -22.17
C GLU A 392 0.13 8.77 -22.18
N ALA A 393 -0.15 9.81 -21.39
CA ALA A 393 0.75 10.95 -21.24
C ALA A 393 2.11 10.53 -20.66
N LEU A 394 2.10 9.64 -19.65
CA LEU A 394 3.33 9.06 -19.09
C LEU A 394 4.08 8.20 -20.12
N ALA A 395 3.38 7.39 -20.91
CA ALA A 395 3.96 6.59 -21.98
C ALA A 395 4.67 7.48 -23.01
N LYS A 396 3.97 8.52 -23.51
CA LYS A 396 4.53 9.51 -24.45
C LYS A 396 5.78 10.20 -23.88
N LEU A 397 5.76 10.59 -22.60
CA LEU A 397 6.91 11.22 -21.95
C LEU A 397 8.10 10.25 -21.83
N SER A 398 7.84 8.97 -21.53
CA SER A 398 8.88 7.95 -21.47
C SER A 398 9.50 7.68 -22.84
N GLU A 399 8.68 7.58 -23.89
CA GLU A 399 9.13 7.44 -25.27
C GLU A 399 9.99 8.63 -25.71
N TYR A 400 9.55 9.85 -25.40
CA TYR A 400 10.32 11.05 -25.69
C TYR A 400 11.71 11.01 -25.03
N LYS A 401 11.80 10.63 -23.75
CA LYS A 401 13.08 10.47 -23.04
C LYS A 401 13.96 9.40 -23.66
N VAL A 402 13.38 8.27 -24.07
CA VAL A 402 14.11 7.20 -24.78
C VAL A 402 14.63 7.71 -26.12
N GLN A 403 13.83 8.44 -26.90
CA GLN A 403 14.25 9.03 -28.15
C GLN A 403 15.38 10.05 -27.95
N GLN A 404 15.28 10.89 -26.92
CA GLN A 404 16.34 11.84 -26.57
C GLN A 404 17.65 11.13 -26.18
N ALA A 405 17.56 10.07 -25.37
CA ALA A 405 18.71 9.23 -25.02
C ALA A 405 19.32 8.56 -26.25
N LYS A 406 18.49 8.04 -27.17
CA LYS A 406 18.96 7.48 -28.45
C LYS A 406 19.72 8.52 -29.28
N LYS A 407 19.18 9.75 -29.42
CA LYS A 407 19.86 10.84 -30.13
C LYS A 407 21.21 11.19 -29.49
N ALA A 408 21.26 11.31 -28.16
CA ALA A 408 22.49 11.58 -27.43
C ALA A 408 23.54 10.45 -27.61
N LEU A 409 23.09 9.19 -27.57
CA LEU A 409 23.94 8.03 -27.81
C LEU A 409 24.51 8.04 -29.24
N LEU A 410 23.69 8.33 -30.24
CA LEU A 410 24.15 8.43 -31.64
C LEU A 410 25.21 9.52 -31.81
N ILE A 411 25.02 10.68 -31.19
CA ILE A 411 26.02 11.77 -31.19
C ILE A 411 27.31 11.28 -30.53
N HIS A 412 27.21 10.62 -29.38
CA HIS A 412 28.37 10.09 -28.67
C HIS A 412 29.14 9.04 -29.48
N ILE A 413 28.43 8.11 -30.13
CA ILE A 413 29.02 7.10 -31.02
C ILE A 413 29.76 7.77 -32.18
N ARG A 414 29.14 8.75 -32.84
CA ARG A 414 29.79 9.51 -33.94
C ARG A 414 31.04 10.24 -33.45
N GLN A 415 30.96 10.93 -32.31
CA GLN A 415 32.12 11.63 -31.73
C GLN A 415 33.25 10.65 -31.39
N LYS A 416 32.93 9.49 -30.81
CA LYS A 416 33.91 8.44 -30.52
C LYS A 416 34.57 7.92 -31.80
N ALA A 417 33.78 7.62 -32.83
CA ALA A 417 34.29 7.17 -34.13
C ALA A 417 35.25 8.20 -34.75
N LEU A 418 34.87 9.49 -34.77
CA LEU A 418 35.72 10.57 -35.27
C LEU A 418 37.01 10.73 -34.46
N ARG A 419 36.94 10.64 -33.12
CA ARG A 419 38.13 10.69 -32.26
C ARG A 419 39.07 9.53 -32.55
N THR A 420 38.54 8.30 -32.65
CA THR A 420 39.33 7.12 -32.99
C THR A 420 39.97 7.25 -34.37
N GLN A 421 39.24 7.76 -35.37
CA GLN A 421 39.77 8.00 -36.71
C GLN A 421 40.92 9.02 -36.70
N LYS A 422 40.78 10.13 -35.97
CA LYS A 422 41.85 11.13 -35.81
C LYS A 422 43.10 10.54 -35.16
N ILE A 423 42.93 9.82 -34.05
CA ILE A 423 44.06 9.16 -33.37
C ILE A 423 44.72 8.14 -34.30
N ARG A 424 43.93 7.37 -35.06
CA ARG A 424 44.45 6.40 -36.03
C ARG A 424 45.27 7.09 -37.12
N SER A 425 44.76 8.17 -37.72
CA SER A 425 45.49 8.89 -38.78
C SER A 425 46.77 9.56 -38.27
N GLU A 426 46.77 10.09 -37.04
CA GLU A 426 47.97 10.60 -36.37
C GLU A 426 49.00 9.49 -36.15
N LYS A 427 48.55 8.32 -35.66
CA LYS A 427 49.42 7.14 -35.49
C LYS A 427 49.97 6.63 -36.82
N GLU A 428 49.17 6.60 -37.88
CA GLU A 428 49.59 6.20 -39.22
C GLU A 428 50.66 7.15 -39.76
N LYS A 429 50.49 8.47 -39.58
CA LYS A 429 51.52 9.47 -39.93
C LYS A 429 52.81 9.27 -39.13
N ALA A 430 52.70 9.08 -37.82
CA ALA A 430 53.86 8.84 -36.96
C ALA A 430 54.59 7.55 -37.36
N HIS A 431 53.85 6.47 -37.61
CA HIS A 431 54.41 5.20 -38.07
C HIS A 431 55.10 5.36 -39.43
N HIS A 432 54.54 6.14 -40.35
CA HIS A 432 55.16 6.41 -41.65
C HIS A 432 56.50 7.16 -41.50
N LEU A 433 56.57 8.15 -40.60
CA LEU A 433 57.82 8.86 -40.32
C LEU A 433 58.88 7.94 -39.69
N ILE A 434 58.47 7.09 -38.73
CA ILE A 434 59.38 6.10 -38.12
C ILE A 434 59.88 5.13 -39.20
N LYS A 435 59.00 4.66 -40.08
CA LYS A 435 59.37 3.75 -41.18
C LYS A 435 60.42 4.39 -42.10
N LYS A 436 60.23 5.65 -42.50
CA LYS A 436 61.22 6.39 -43.31
C LYS A 436 62.57 6.50 -42.62
N ARG A 437 62.60 6.88 -41.34
CA ARG A 437 63.84 6.96 -40.57
C ARG A 437 64.56 5.61 -40.51
N VAL A 438 63.81 4.53 -40.29
CA VAL A 438 64.38 3.17 -40.29
C VAL A 438 64.92 2.78 -41.66
N GLU A 439 64.27 3.20 -42.76
CA GLU A 439 64.78 2.98 -44.12
C GLU A 439 66.07 3.77 -44.37
N GLU A 440 66.13 5.05 -43.97
CA GLU A 440 67.33 5.89 -44.05
C GLU A 440 68.50 5.31 -43.23
N GLU A 441 68.25 4.86 -42.00
CA GLU A 441 69.25 4.19 -41.15
C GLU A 441 69.75 2.90 -41.80
N LYS A 442 68.86 2.09 -42.40
CA LYS A 442 69.24 0.87 -43.13
C LYS A 442 70.06 1.19 -44.38
N GLU A 443 69.73 2.25 -45.11
CA GLU A 443 70.53 2.71 -46.24
C GLU A 443 71.90 3.21 -45.80
N TRP A 444 71.96 3.97 -44.70
CA TRP A 444 73.21 4.42 -44.12
C TRP A 444 74.10 3.24 -43.70
N GLN A 445 73.53 2.25 -43.00
CA GLN A 445 74.21 1.00 -42.65
C GLN A 445 74.67 0.24 -43.89
N ARG A 446 73.84 0.17 -44.94
CA ARG A 446 74.22 -0.47 -46.20
C ARG A 446 75.42 0.23 -46.83
N ARG A 447 75.42 1.57 -46.90
CA ARG A 447 76.54 2.35 -47.43
C ARG A 447 77.81 2.16 -46.61
N GLU A 448 77.70 2.17 -45.27
CA GLU A 448 78.82 1.90 -44.37
C GLU A 448 79.40 0.50 -44.61
N MET A 449 78.54 -0.52 -44.75
CA MET A 449 78.94 -1.88 -45.09
C MET A 449 79.61 -1.95 -46.47
N GLU A 450 79.07 -1.27 -47.49
CA GLU A 450 79.68 -1.19 -48.82
C GLU A 450 81.07 -0.53 -48.78
N GLU A 451 81.24 0.55 -48.01
CA GLU A 451 82.53 1.20 -47.85
C GLU A 451 83.54 0.32 -47.09
N THR A 452 83.11 -0.39 -46.04
CA THR A 452 83.99 -1.31 -45.33
C THR A 452 84.42 -2.48 -46.20
N ILE A 453 83.53 -3.01 -47.05
CA ILE A 453 83.86 -3.99 -48.08
C ILE A 453 84.89 -3.41 -49.04
N LYS A 454 84.64 -2.23 -49.63
CA LYS A 454 85.60 -1.56 -50.53
C LYS A 454 86.98 -1.35 -49.90
N ARG A 455 87.05 -0.99 -48.61
CA ARG A 455 88.33 -0.86 -47.88
C ARG A 455 89.03 -2.21 -47.73
N LYS A 456 88.28 -3.29 -47.43
CA LYS A 456 88.83 -4.66 -47.36
C LYS A 456 89.30 -5.15 -48.73
N ASP A 457 88.56 -4.86 -49.79
CA ASP A 457 88.91 -5.23 -51.17
C ASP A 457 90.18 -4.51 -51.63
N LYS A 458 90.30 -3.19 -51.39
CA LYS A 458 91.56 -2.48 -51.67
C LYS A 458 92.76 -3.08 -50.93
N ARG A 459 92.58 -3.38 -49.64
CA ARG A 459 93.63 -4.03 -48.83
C ARG A 459 93.95 -5.44 -49.35
N SER A 460 92.96 -6.19 -49.80
CA SER A 460 93.17 -7.53 -50.36
C SER A 460 93.89 -7.44 -51.71
N GLU A 461 93.55 -6.48 -52.58
CA GLU A 461 94.25 -6.17 -53.82
C GLU A 461 95.72 -5.77 -53.57
N GLU A 462 96.00 -4.92 -52.59
CA GLU A 462 97.36 -4.56 -52.18
C GLU A 462 98.15 -5.80 -51.72
N ILE A 463 97.54 -6.65 -50.88
CA ILE A 463 98.15 -7.90 -50.44
C ILE A 463 98.39 -8.84 -51.63
N LEU A 464 97.46 -8.91 -52.59
CA LEU A 464 97.60 -9.72 -53.80
C LEU A 464 98.76 -9.23 -54.66
N LYS A 465 98.92 -7.93 -54.87
CA LYS A 465 100.07 -7.35 -55.58
C LYS A 465 101.40 -7.70 -54.92
N VAL A 466 101.51 -7.52 -53.60
CA VAL A 466 102.72 -7.90 -52.85
C VAL A 466 103.01 -9.41 -52.97
N LYS A 467 101.97 -10.25 -52.93
CA LYS A 467 102.12 -11.70 -53.14
C LYS A 467 102.58 -12.02 -54.56
N GLU A 468 102.02 -11.39 -55.58
CA GLU A 468 102.42 -11.57 -56.98
C GLU A 468 103.86 -11.11 -57.21
N GLU A 469 104.26 -9.96 -56.66
CA GLU A 469 105.64 -9.45 -56.68
C GLU A 469 106.60 -10.44 -56.01
N THR A 470 106.23 -10.97 -54.83
CA THR A 470 107.03 -11.98 -54.12
C THR A 470 107.16 -13.28 -54.93
N ILE A 471 106.07 -13.72 -55.59
CA ILE A 471 106.09 -14.89 -56.48
C ILE A 471 106.99 -14.62 -57.70
N GLU A 472 106.91 -13.43 -58.30
CA GLU A 472 107.70 -13.07 -59.48
C GLU A 472 109.18 -12.85 -59.14
N GLU A 473 109.50 -12.34 -57.95
CA GLU A 473 110.85 -12.34 -57.38
C GLU A 473 111.35 -13.76 -57.18
N SER A 474 110.54 -14.63 -56.57
CA SER A 474 110.88 -16.05 -56.40
C SER A 474 111.14 -16.72 -57.76
N ARG A 475 110.33 -16.43 -58.78
CA ARG A 475 110.53 -16.89 -60.17
C ARG A 475 111.79 -16.30 -60.79
N ARG A 476 112.09 -15.02 -60.60
CA ARG A 476 113.32 -14.36 -61.07
C ARG A 476 114.56 -15.01 -60.45
N VAL A 477 114.55 -15.24 -59.14
CA VAL A 477 115.61 -15.96 -58.42
C VAL A 477 115.74 -17.38 -58.96
N ALA A 478 114.64 -18.10 -59.19
CA ALA A 478 114.68 -19.44 -59.78
C ALA A 478 115.26 -19.42 -61.20
N ARG A 479 114.89 -18.46 -62.06
CA ARG A 479 115.46 -18.27 -63.40
C ARG A 479 116.95 -17.93 -63.35
N ALA A 480 117.37 -17.05 -62.45
CA ALA A 480 118.78 -16.71 -62.24
C ALA A 480 119.59 -17.92 -61.72
N ALA A 481 119.03 -18.67 -60.76
CA ALA A 481 119.62 -19.91 -60.25
C ALA A 481 119.72 -20.97 -61.35
N PHE A 482 118.71 -21.08 -62.22
CA PHE A 482 118.75 -21.96 -63.39
C PHE A 482 119.85 -21.53 -64.39
N GLN A 483 119.94 -20.23 -64.71
CA GLN A 483 120.99 -19.70 -65.59
C GLN A 483 122.39 -19.91 -65.00
N MET A 484 122.57 -19.75 -63.69
CA MET A 484 123.82 -20.08 -63.00
C MET A 484 124.14 -21.57 -63.12
N ARG A 485 123.17 -22.47 -62.89
CA ARG A 485 123.35 -23.92 -63.09
C ARG A 485 123.69 -24.26 -64.55
N GLU A 486 123.08 -23.58 -65.52
CA GLU A 486 123.39 -23.74 -66.95
C GLU A 486 124.78 -23.22 -67.30
N ARG A 487 125.22 -22.07 -66.75
CA ARG A 487 126.59 -21.58 -66.93
C ARG A 487 127.61 -22.54 -66.33
N VAL A 488 127.34 -23.09 -65.14
CA VAL A 488 128.15 -24.15 -64.53
C VAL A 488 128.16 -25.41 -65.40
N ARG A 489 127.02 -25.83 -65.97
CA ARG A 489 126.98 -26.93 -66.96
C ARG A 489 127.84 -26.62 -68.18
N LYS A 490 127.76 -25.41 -68.75
CA LYS A 490 128.61 -25.00 -69.90
C LYS A 490 130.09 -24.95 -69.56
N GLN A 491 130.45 -24.68 -68.29
CA GLN A 491 131.84 -24.64 -67.83
C GLN A 491 132.40 -26.05 -67.54
N ILE A 492 131.58 -26.96 -67.00
CA ILE A 492 131.94 -28.36 -66.73
C ILE A 492 131.90 -29.19 -68.02
N ASN A 493 131.00 -28.88 -68.94
CA ASN A 493 130.78 -29.62 -70.18
C ASN A 493 131.41 -28.87 -71.38
N ARG A 494 132.76 -28.81 -71.43
CA ARG A 494 133.52 -28.30 -72.59
C ARG A 494 133.53 -29.27 -73.79
N ARG A 495 132.81 -30.40 -73.70
CA ARG A 495 132.59 -31.38 -74.78
C ARG A 495 131.10 -31.70 -74.84
N SER A 496 130.40 -31.26 -75.88
CA SER A 496 128.99 -31.65 -76.04
C SER A 496 128.89 -33.13 -76.42
N PHE A 497 127.81 -33.80 -76.03
CA PHE A 497 127.52 -35.18 -76.42
C PHE A 497 127.52 -35.34 -77.96
N ASP A 498 127.02 -34.33 -78.68
CA ASP A 498 127.03 -34.28 -80.15
C ASP A 498 128.44 -34.17 -80.76
N GLN A 499 129.42 -33.59 -80.04
CA GLN A 499 130.84 -33.62 -80.45
C GLN A 499 131.47 -35.00 -80.22
N MET A 500 131.12 -35.71 -79.14
CA MET A 500 131.61 -37.08 -78.89
C MET A 500 131.00 -38.12 -79.85
N ALA A 501 129.84 -37.85 -80.45
CA ALA A 501 129.20 -38.71 -81.45
C ALA A 501 129.74 -38.52 -82.88
N MET A 502 130.31 -37.35 -83.21
CA MET A 502 130.86 -37.01 -84.54
C MET A 502 132.30 -37.49 -84.76
N GLU A 503 133.09 -37.70 -83.69
CA GLU A 503 134.48 -38.15 -83.80
C GLU A 503 134.63 -39.55 -84.43
N PRO A 504 133.82 -40.58 -84.11
CA PRO A 504 133.93 -41.89 -84.78
C PRO A 504 133.62 -41.83 -86.28
N GLN A 505 132.76 -40.92 -86.73
CA GLN A 505 132.41 -40.74 -88.15
C GLN A 505 133.49 -39.98 -88.93
N MET A 506 134.18 -39.01 -88.31
CA MET A 506 135.34 -38.31 -88.88
C MET A 506 136.60 -39.18 -88.95
N TRP A 507 136.86 -40.00 -87.94
CA TRP A 507 137.96 -40.98 -87.97
C TRP A 507 137.71 -42.12 -88.99
N ALA A 508 136.45 -42.51 -89.21
CA ALA A 508 136.09 -43.49 -90.25
C ALA A 508 136.25 -42.95 -91.70
N GLY A 509 136.15 -41.64 -91.92
CA GLY A 509 136.38 -41.01 -93.23
C GLY A 509 137.86 -40.80 -93.59
N LEU A 510 138.75 -40.66 -92.59
CA LEU A 510 140.19 -40.48 -92.77
C LEU A 510 140.96 -41.82 -92.87
N ALA A 511 140.44 -42.89 -92.26
CA ALA A 511 140.99 -44.25 -92.39
C ALA A 511 140.79 -44.88 -93.79
N ASN A 512 139.85 -44.38 -94.60
CA ASN A 512 139.57 -44.85 -95.97
C ASN A 512 140.43 -44.17 -97.07
N LYS A 513 141.46 -43.38 -96.71
CA LYS A 513 142.35 -42.70 -97.68
C LYS A 513 143.84 -43.03 -97.57
N ILE A 514 144.25 -43.94 -96.67
CA ILE A 514 145.67 -44.33 -96.46
C ILE A 514 145.88 -45.86 -96.61
N ALA A 515 144.93 -46.57 -97.23
CA ALA A 515 145.14 -47.95 -97.70
C ALA A 515 144.83 -48.05 -99.20
N HIS A 516 145.64 -47.34 -99.98
CA HIS A 516 146.09 -47.74 -101.31
C HIS A 516 147.60 -47.63 -101.35
#